data_AF-A0A4Q3F681-F1
#
_entry.id   AF-A0A4Q3F681-F1
#
_cell.length_a   1.000
_cell.length_b   1.000
_cell.length_c   1.000
_cell.angle_alpha   90.00
_cell.angle_beta   90.00
_cell.angle_gamma   90.00
#
_symmetry.space_group_name_H-M   'P 1'
#
loop_
_entity.id
_entity.type
_entity.pdbx_description
1 polymer ?
#
loop_
_entity_poly.entity_id
_entity_poly.type
_entity_poly.pdbx_seq_one_letter_code
_entity_poly.pdbx_strand_id
1 'polypeptide(L)'
;MNEPQLLDLIERYLKHQLSEQESMEFDLLRKNDFHINQRIAEHQQLIKTMADWQKRLDFETTLNAIHEEINIDAVKEALGIRQNR
;
A
#
# COMPACT_ATOMS: atom_id res chain seq x y z
N MET A 1 -3.28 -26.02 -11.67
CA MET A 1 -2.47 -24.90 -11.14
C MET A 1 -2.71 -24.84 -9.66
N ASN A 2 -1.65 -24.78 -8.85
CA ASN A 2 -1.77 -24.69 -7.40
C ASN A 2 -1.80 -23.22 -6.95
N GLU A 3 -2.32 -22.95 -5.75
CA GLU A 3 -2.52 -21.58 -5.25
C GLU A 3 -1.25 -20.69 -5.29
N PRO A 4 -0.05 -21.16 -4.89
CA PRO A 4 1.16 -20.33 -4.98
C PRO A 4 1.55 -19.95 -6.42
N GLN A 5 1.31 -20.84 -7.38
CA GLN A 5 1.61 -20.59 -8.79
C GLN A 5 0.64 -19.57 -9.39
N LEU A 6 -0.63 -19.61 -8.97
CA LEU A 6 -1.62 -18.62 -9.37
C LEU A 6 -1.26 -17.24 -8.81
N LEU A 7 -0.82 -17.15 -7.56
CA LEU A 7 -0.40 -15.88 -6.96
C LEU A 7 0.81 -15.27 -7.67
N ASP A 8 1.85 -16.06 -7.96
CA ASP A 8 3.01 -15.58 -8.75
C ASP A 8 2.60 -15.08 -10.14
N LEU A 9 1.70 -15.83 -10.81
CA LEU A 9 1.20 -15.45 -12.12
C LEU A 9 0.37 -14.15 -12.07
N ILE A 10 -0.46 -13.97 -11.05
CA ILE A 10 -1.20 -12.72 -10.79
C ILE A 10 -0.24 -11.56 -10.55
N GLU A 11 0.81 -11.76 -9.74
CA GLU A 11 1.80 -10.71 -9.49
C GLU A 11 2.52 -10.28 -10.77
N ARG A 12 3.01 -11.24 -11.56
CA ARG A 12 3.68 -10.96 -12.83
C ARG A 12 2.73 -10.28 -13.81
N TYR A 13 1.45 -10.68 -13.85
CA TYR A 13 0.42 -10.03 -14.65
C TYR A 13 0.22 -8.57 -14.24
N LEU A 14 0.03 -8.31 -12.94
CA LEU A 14 -0.18 -6.96 -12.40
C LEU A 14 1.03 -6.03 -12.57
N LYS A 15 2.24 -6.60 -12.62
CA LYS A 15 3.49 -5.88 -12.87
C LYS A 15 3.83 -5.72 -14.36
N HIS A 16 2.98 -6.20 -15.27
CA HIS A 16 3.25 -6.25 -16.72
C HIS A 16 4.56 -7.00 -17.08
N GLN A 17 4.84 -8.08 -16.35
CA GLN A 17 6.03 -8.92 -16.49
C GLN A 17 5.76 -10.23 -17.25
N LEU A 18 4.55 -10.40 -17.78
CA LEU A 18 4.25 -11.48 -18.71
C LEU A 18 4.64 -11.06 -20.13
N SER A 19 5.15 -12.01 -20.91
CA SER A 19 5.24 -11.85 -22.36
C SER A 19 3.85 -11.66 -22.97
N GLU A 20 3.78 -11.15 -24.20
CA GLU A 20 2.51 -10.94 -24.90
C GLU A 20 1.69 -12.24 -25.01
N GLN A 21 2.36 -13.36 -25.33
CA GLN A 21 1.72 -14.67 -25.40
C GLN A 21 1.19 -15.14 -24.03
N GLU A 22 2.02 -15.07 -22.98
CA GLU A 22 1.58 -15.44 -21.62
C GLU A 22 0.42 -14.57 -21.14
N SER A 23 0.41 -13.28 -21.47
CA SER A 23 -0.68 -12.38 -21.10
C SER A 23 -1.98 -12.75 -21.81
N MET A 24 -1.92 -13.10 -23.10
CA MET A 24 -3.11 -13.56 -23.84
C MET A 24 -3.65 -14.87 -23.27
N GLU A 25 -2.79 -15.83 -22.97
CA GLU A 25 -3.15 -17.10 -22.35
C GLU A 25 -3.80 -16.87 -20.97
N PHE A 26 -3.23 -15.97 -20.17
CA PHE A 26 -3.78 -15.63 -18.86
C PHE A 26 -5.12 -14.89 -18.95
N ASP A 27 -5.31 -14.02 -19.95
CA ASP A 27 -6.59 -13.35 -20.17
C ASP A 27 -7.69 -14.33 -20.61
N LEU A 28 -7.35 -15.39 -21.34
CA LEU A 28 -8.30 -16.49 -21.63
C LEU A 28 -8.67 -17.24 -20.34
N LEU A 29 -7.71 -17.54 -19.47
CA LEU A 29 -7.97 -18.16 -18.17
C LEU A 29 -8.91 -17.31 -17.31
N ARG A 30 -8.66 -16.01 -17.23
CA ARG A 30 -9.50 -15.04 -16.49
C ARG A 30 -10.92 -14.93 -17.02
N LYS A 31 -11.12 -15.04 -18.34
CA LYS A 31 -12.46 -15.02 -18.94
C LYS A 31 -13.26 -16.26 -18.59
N ASN A 32 -12.58 -17.40 -18.42
CA ASN A 32 -13.21 -18.68 -18.16
C ASN A 32 -13.40 -18.98 -16.66
N ASP A 33 -12.65 -18.30 -15.77
CA ASP A 33 -12.72 -18.51 -14.33
C ASP A 33 -12.86 -17.19 -13.55
N PHE A 34 -14.05 -16.98 -12.98
CA PHE A 34 -14.36 -15.83 -12.14
C PHE A 34 -13.51 -15.76 -10.86
N HIS A 35 -13.10 -16.90 -10.30
CA HIS A 35 -12.29 -16.92 -9.07
C HIS A 35 -10.92 -16.27 -9.29
N ILE A 36 -10.34 -16.38 -10.48
CA ILE A 36 -9.08 -15.71 -10.83
C ILE A 36 -9.27 -14.18 -10.77
N ASN A 37 -10.38 -13.66 -11.31
CA ASN A 37 -10.65 -12.22 -11.24
C ASN A 37 -10.87 -11.73 -9.81
N GLN A 38 -11.54 -12.53 -8.98
CA GLN A 38 -11.69 -12.21 -7.56
C GLN A 38 -10.32 -12.16 -6.87
N ARG A 39 -9.43 -13.13 -7.11
CA ARG A 39 -8.08 -13.14 -6.56
C ARG A 39 -7.24 -11.93 -7.00
N ILE A 40 -7.36 -11.52 -8.26
CA ILE A 40 -6.71 -10.31 -8.77
C ILE A 40 -7.21 -9.07 -8.00
N ALA A 41 -8.52 -8.93 -7.83
CA ALA A 41 -9.11 -7.79 -7.11
C ALA A 41 -8.69 -7.76 -5.62
N GLU A 42 -8.70 -8.91 -4.95
CA GLU A 42 -8.23 -9.06 -3.57
C GLU A 42 -6.76 -8.64 -3.43
N HIS A 43 -5.91 -9.09 -4.36
CA HIS A 43 -4.49 -8.77 -4.35
C HIS A 43 -4.22 -7.28 -4.61
N GLN A 44 -4.92 -6.67 -5.58
CA GLN A 44 -4.84 -5.22 -5.82
C GLN A 44 -5.28 -4.41 -4.60
N GLN A 45 -6.34 -4.83 -3.92
CA GLN A 45 -6.83 -4.18 -2.71
C GLN A 45 -5.82 -4.29 -1.56
N LEU A 46 -5.15 -5.43 -1.42
CA LEU A 46 -4.08 -5.62 -0.45
C LEU A 46 -2.91 -4.64 -0.71
N ILE A 47 -2.40 -4.60 -1.95
CA ILE A 47 -1.31 -3.69 -2.35
C ILE A 47 -1.69 -2.24 -2.04
N LYS A 48 -2.91 -1.83 -2.41
CA LYS A 48 -3.40 -0.47 -2.14
C LYS A 48 -3.42 -0.17 -0.65
N THR A 49 -3.92 -1.11 0.16
CA THR A 49 -4.00 -0.95 1.62
C THR A 49 -2.62 -0.79 2.25
N MET A 50 -1.64 -1.59 1.80
CA MET A 50 -0.25 -1.47 2.24
C MET A 50 0.36 -0.12 1.86
N ALA A 51 0.12 0.34 0.63
CA ALA A 51 0.61 1.65 0.17
C ALA A 51 -0.01 2.81 0.95
N ASP A 52 -1.31 2.76 1.25
CA ASP A 52 -1.99 3.79 2.04
C ASP A 52 -1.50 3.80 3.50
N TRP A 53 -1.18 2.63 4.06
CA TRP A 53 -0.55 2.54 5.38
C TRP A 53 0.87 3.14 5.39
N GLN A 54 1.68 2.88 4.37
CA GLN A 54 3.02 3.48 4.25
C GLN A 54 2.93 5.01 4.21
N LYS A 55 2.01 5.58 3.43
CA LYS A 55 1.80 7.05 3.39
C LYS A 55 1.46 7.62 4.76
N ARG A 56 0.68 6.90 5.56
CA ARG A 56 0.36 7.32 6.93
C ARG A 56 1.60 7.30 7.82
N LEU A 57 2.43 6.26 7.71
CA LEU A 57 3.68 6.17 8.47
C LEU A 57 4.65 7.30 8.09
N ASP A 58 4.78 7.60 6.80
CA ASP A 58 5.64 8.69 6.31
C ASP A 58 5.14 10.05 6.82
N PHE A 59 3.83 10.24 6.86
CA PHE A 59 3.19 11.45 7.42
C PHE A 59 3.45 11.60 8.93
N GLU A 60 3.23 10.53 9.71
CA GLU A 60 3.50 10.53 11.15
C GLU A 60 4.99 10.80 11.43
N THR A 61 5.89 10.21 10.64
CA THR A 61 7.33 10.43 10.74
C THR A 61 7.70 11.88 10.46
N THR A 62 7.13 12.46 9.41
CA THR A 62 7.36 13.87 9.04
C THR A 62 6.86 14.82 10.13
N LEU A 63 5.68 14.57 10.69
CA LEU A 63 5.14 15.37 11.80
C LEU A 63 6.02 15.29 13.05
N ASN A 64 6.49 14.10 13.40
CA ASN A 64 7.38 13.92 14.55
C ASN A 64 8.70 14.68 14.35
N ALA A 65 9.29 14.62 13.15
CA ALA A 65 10.50 15.37 12.84
C ALA A 65 10.29 16.90 12.98
N ILE A 66 9.16 17.43 12.47
CA ILE A 66 8.81 18.84 12.65
C ILE A 66 8.61 19.19 14.13
N HIS A 67 7.96 18.32 14.91
CA HIS A 67 7.78 18.51 16.35
C HIS A 67 9.09 18.47 17.15
N GLU A 68 10.09 17.73 16.70
CA GLU A 68 11.43 17.73 17.30
C GLU A 68 12.22 19.02 16.96
N GLU A 69 12.04 19.55 15.75
CA GLU A 69 12.68 20.81 15.32
C GLU A 69 12.04 22.04 15.98
N ILE A 70 10.73 22.03 16.18
CA ILE A 70 10.02 23.08 16.90
C ILE A 70 10.26 22.87 18.39
N ASN A 71 10.93 23.80 19.06
CA ASN A 71 10.95 23.83 20.52
C ASN A 71 9.54 24.20 21.04
N ILE A 72 8.66 23.20 21.09
CA ILE A 72 7.25 23.34 21.47
C ILE A 72 7.16 23.94 22.87
N ASP A 73 8.12 23.66 23.75
CA ASP A 73 8.12 24.21 25.10
C ASP A 73 8.44 25.71 25.10
N ALA A 74 9.40 26.16 24.29
CA ALA A 74 9.65 27.60 24.09
C ALA A 74 8.44 28.31 23.47
N VAL A 75 7.72 27.66 22.55
CA VAL A 75 6.48 28.21 21.96
C VAL A 75 5.37 28.28 23.00
N LYS A 76 5.18 27.24 23.82
CA LYS A 76 4.19 27.23 24.92
C LYS A 76 4.49 28.30 25.97
N GLU A 77 5.77 28.49 26.31
CA GLU A 77 6.22 29.55 27.22
C GLU A 77 5.94 30.94 26.62
N ALA A 78 6.27 31.16 25.34
CA ALA A 78 6.00 32.42 24.64
C ALA A 78 4.50 32.75 24.55
N LEU A 79 3.65 31.72 24.42
CA LEU A 79 2.18 31.86 24.39
C LEU A 79 1.55 31.88 25.80
N GLY A 80 2.33 31.75 26.87
CA GLY A 80 1.84 31.76 28.25
C GLY A 80 0.96 30.56 28.64
N ILE A 81 0.99 29.48 27.85
CA ILE A 81 0.20 28.26 28.11
C ILE A 81 0.94 27.44 29.17
N ARG A 82 0.67 27.72 30.44
CA ARG A 82 1.17 26.90 31.56
C ARG A 82 0.39 25.59 31.60
N GLN A 83 1.08 24.47 31.56
CA GLN A 83 0.47 23.18 31.88
C GLN A 83 0.03 23.19 33.34
N ASN A 84 -1.28 23.26 33.57
CA ASN A 84 -1.85 22.99 34.88
C ASN A 84 -1.56 21.52 35.20
N ARG A 85 -0.72 21.32 36.22
CA ARG A 85 -0.51 20.03 36.87
C ARG A 85 -1.80 19.50 37.48
#